data_AF-A0A963TD14-F1
#
_entry.id   AF-A0A963TD14-F1
#
_cell.length_a   1.000
_cell.length_b   1.000
_cell.length_c   1.000
_cell.angle_alpha   90.00
_cell.angle_beta   90.00
_cell.angle_gamma   90.00
#
_symmetry.space_group_name_H-M   'P 1'
#
loop_
_entity.id
_entity.type
_entity.pdbx_description
1 polymer ?
#
loop_
_entity_poly.entity_id
_entity_poly.type
_entity_poly.pdbx_seq_one_letter_code
_entity_poly.pdbx_strand_id
1 'polypeptide(L)'
;MQAFAAETAHAADAAEHGQAFYDDPTFWVLIAFIILIAAVGKMVFRTVATMLDDRAETIRAQIDEATRLREEAQDLLATYERRQRDAAQEAEEIVERAKAEAARLADHAAADLEASLKRREKQAMDRIAQAEQSAVDEVRALAVDVAISATRQLLAEQAGSEKGARLIDDAIKNLGDKLH
;
A
#
# COMPACT_ATOMS: atom_id res chain seq x y z
N MET A 1 -95.13 66.95 65.94
CA MET A 1 -94.95 65.94 67.01
C MET A 1 -94.19 64.77 66.41
N GLN A 2 -92.94 64.42 66.73
CA GLN A 2 -91.95 64.78 67.76
C GLN A 2 -90.59 64.68 67.01
N ALA A 3 -89.65 65.63 66.94
CA ALA A 3 -88.89 66.38 67.96
C ALA A 3 -88.00 65.50 68.85
N PHE A 4 -86.72 65.34 68.46
CA PHE A 4 -85.46 65.31 69.23
C PHE A 4 -84.34 64.96 68.21
N ALA A 5 -83.52 65.88 67.68
CA ALA A 5 -82.55 66.81 68.27
C ALA A 5 -81.29 66.12 68.83
N ALA A 6 -80.13 66.65 68.40
CA ALA A 6 -78.73 66.26 68.64
C ALA A 6 -78.26 65.05 67.80
N GLU A 7 -77.17 65.09 67.03
CA GLU A 7 -75.96 65.86 67.23
C GLU A 7 -75.28 66.22 65.90
N THR A 8 -74.62 67.36 65.96
CA THR A 8 -73.98 68.18 64.94
C THR A 8 -72.63 67.65 64.46
N ALA A 9 -72.22 68.16 63.29
CA ALA A 9 -70.85 68.31 62.80
C ALA A 9 -70.25 67.13 61.99
N HIS A 10 -70.43 67.17 60.67
CA HIS A 10 -69.30 67.41 59.76
C HIS A 10 -69.80 67.85 58.38
N ALA A 11 -70.29 69.08 58.32
CA ALA A 11 -70.33 69.87 57.08
C ALA A 11 -69.58 71.16 57.40
N ALA A 12 -68.26 71.10 57.33
CA ALA A 12 -67.36 72.25 57.33
C ALA A 12 -65.96 71.73 57.02
N ASP A 13 -65.59 71.71 55.74
CA ASP A 13 -64.33 72.30 55.30
C ASP A 13 -64.37 72.51 53.78
N ALA A 14 -64.91 73.66 53.40
CA ALA A 14 -64.58 74.32 52.15
C ALA A 14 -63.77 75.56 52.53
N ALA A 15 -62.63 75.75 51.85
CA ALA A 15 -61.69 76.88 51.95
C ALA A 15 -60.75 76.77 53.18
N GLU A 16 -59.42 76.78 53.10
CA GLU A 16 -58.50 77.53 52.25
C GLU A 16 -57.07 76.94 52.29
N HIS A 17 -56.33 77.25 51.22
CA HIS A 17 -54.86 77.28 51.02
C HIS A 17 -53.90 76.73 52.11
N GLY A 18 -53.05 75.78 51.70
CA GLY A 18 -51.68 75.71 52.23
C GLY A 18 -51.28 74.44 52.98
N GLN A 19 -51.98 73.31 52.82
CA GLN A 19 -51.34 72.03 53.14
C GLN A 19 -50.31 71.76 52.06
N ALA A 20 -49.06 71.91 52.43
CA ALA A 20 -48.00 71.58 51.52
C ALA A 20 -48.14 70.12 51.10
N PHE A 21 -47.82 69.84 49.83
CA PHE A 21 -47.94 68.53 49.20
C PHE A 21 -47.29 67.37 49.99
N TYR A 22 -46.49 67.67 51.01
CA TYR A 22 -45.80 66.72 51.88
C TYR A 22 -46.65 66.16 53.04
N ASP A 23 -47.81 66.73 53.37
CA ASP A 23 -48.68 66.28 54.49
C ASP A 23 -49.74 65.24 54.07
N ASP A 24 -49.93 64.99 52.76
CA ASP A 24 -50.80 63.93 52.25
C ASP A 24 -50.07 62.56 52.27
N PRO A 25 -50.57 61.54 52.98
CA PRO A 25 -50.01 60.18 52.96
C PRO A 25 -49.82 59.61 51.54
N THR A 26 -50.66 60.03 50.59
CA THR A 26 -50.58 59.61 49.18
C THR A 26 -49.28 60.05 48.51
N PHE A 27 -48.71 61.20 48.89
CA PHE A 27 -47.45 61.70 48.34
C PHE A 27 -46.26 60.81 48.72
N TRP A 28 -46.19 60.37 49.98
CA TRP A 28 -45.15 59.45 50.45
C TRP A 28 -45.31 58.04 49.84
N VAL A 29 -46.54 57.58 49.60
CA VAL A 29 -46.80 56.33 48.87
C VAL A 29 -46.30 56.42 47.43
N LEU A 30 -46.53 57.54 46.74
CA LEU A 30 -46.01 57.77 45.39
C LEU A 30 -44.48 57.77 45.35
N ILE A 31 -43.82 58.42 46.32
CA ILE A 31 -42.36 58.40 46.44
C ILE A 31 -41.86 56.97 46.67
N ALA A 32 -42.46 56.22 47.60
CA ALA A 32 -42.09 54.83 47.86
C ALA A 32 -42.30 53.94 46.63
N PHE A 33 -43.37 54.16 45.86
CA PHE A 33 -43.64 53.46 44.61
C PHE A 33 -42.60 53.77 43.53
N ILE A 34 -42.20 55.04 43.36
CA ILE A 34 -41.14 55.41 42.41
C ILE A 34 -39.80 54.80 42.83
N ILE A 35 -39.45 54.84 44.12
CA ILE A 35 -38.23 54.23 44.65
C ILE A 35 -38.25 52.71 44.40
N LEU A 36 -39.38 52.05 44.65
CA LEU A 36 -39.55 50.62 44.38
C LEU A 36 -39.36 50.30 42.90
N ILE A 37 -40.01 51.05 42.00
CA ILE A 37 -39.86 50.86 40.54
C ILE A 37 -38.41 51.10 40.12
N ALA A 38 -37.74 52.12 40.64
CA ALA A 38 -36.34 52.40 40.30
C ALA A 38 -35.41 51.26 40.76
N ALA A 39 -35.63 50.73 41.97
CA ALA A 39 -34.86 49.62 42.50
C ALA A 39 -35.08 48.32 41.70
N VAL A 40 -36.34 47.97 41.42
CA VAL A 40 -36.69 46.76 40.64
C VAL A 40 -36.27 46.92 39.18
N GLY A 41 -36.52 48.07 38.57
CA GLY A 41 -36.18 48.36 37.18
C GLY A 41 -34.69 48.23 36.90
N LYS A 42 -33.84 48.71 37.82
CA LYS A 42 -32.37 48.53 37.71
C LYS A 42 -31.97 47.05 37.74
N MET A 43 -32.58 46.24 38.61
CA MET A 43 -32.28 44.80 38.68
C MET A 43 -32.77 44.07 37.42
N VAL A 44 -34.01 44.30 37.01
CA VAL A 44 -34.62 43.67 35.82
C VAL A 44 -33.82 44.03 34.57
N PHE A 45 -33.48 45.30 34.37
CA PHE A 45 -32.69 45.74 33.22
C PHE A 45 -31.33 45.04 33.19
N ARG A 46 -30.64 44.96 34.33
CA ARG A 46 -29.34 44.27 34.43
C ARG A 46 -29.47 42.79 34.10
N THR A 47 -30.46 42.08 34.65
CA THR A 47 -30.66 40.64 34.38
C THR A 47 -30.99 40.36 32.92
N VAL A 48 -31.85 41.18 32.30
CA VAL A 48 -32.21 41.03 30.88
C VAL A 48 -31.02 41.33 29.98
N ALA A 49 -30.23 42.37 30.28
CA ALA A 49 -29.01 42.68 29.54
C ALA A 49 -28.01 41.50 29.61
N THR A 50 -27.75 40.96 30.81
CA THR A 50 -26.86 39.80 30.96
C THR A 50 -27.35 38.58 30.18
N MET A 51 -28.66 38.25 30.22
CA MET A 51 -29.18 37.12 29.43
C MET A 51 -29.05 37.31 27.92
N LEU A 52 -29.17 38.54 27.43
CA LEU A 52 -28.97 38.87 26.02
C LEU A 52 -27.49 38.76 25.62
N ASP A 53 -26.59 39.23 26.49
CA ASP A 53 -25.15 39.11 26.31
C ASP A 53 -24.71 37.64 26.30
N ASP A 54 -25.17 36.83 27.26
CA ASP A 54 -24.89 35.39 27.34
C ASP A 54 -25.37 34.65 26.08
N ARG A 55 -26.56 35.00 25.57
CA ARG A 55 -27.08 34.45 24.31
C ARG A 55 -26.23 34.89 23.12
N ALA A 56 -25.83 36.15 23.06
CA ALA A 56 -24.99 36.65 21.99
C ALA A 56 -23.61 35.97 21.99
N GLU A 57 -23.01 35.76 23.16
CA GLU A 57 -21.75 35.02 23.33
C GLU A 57 -21.90 33.55 22.91
N THR A 58 -22.98 32.89 23.34
CA THR A 58 -23.27 31.51 22.94
C THR A 58 -23.43 31.38 21.42
N ILE A 59 -24.15 32.30 20.78
CA ILE A 59 -24.32 32.30 19.31
C ILE A 59 -22.99 32.55 18.61
N ARG A 60 -22.17 33.49 19.09
CA ARG A 60 -20.83 33.74 18.55
C ARG A 60 -19.97 32.48 18.64
N ALA A 61 -19.92 31.84 19.81
CA ALA A 61 -19.17 30.62 20.02
C ALA A 61 -19.60 29.48 19.08
N GLN A 62 -20.92 29.31 18.85
CA GLN A 62 -21.44 28.33 17.90
C GLN A 62 -21.07 28.64 16.44
N ILE A 63 -21.08 29.91 16.05
CA ILE A 63 -20.67 30.34 14.70
C ILE A 63 -19.17 30.11 14.50
N ASP A 64 -18.36 30.44 15.50
CA ASP A 64 -16.91 30.24 15.46
C ASP A 64 -16.57 28.75 15.37
N GLU A 65 -17.24 27.92 16.17
CA GLU A 65 -17.08 26.46 16.12
C GLU A 65 -17.52 25.89 14.77
N ALA A 66 -18.67 26.31 14.24
CA ALA A 66 -19.15 25.88 12.94
C ALA A 66 -18.19 26.29 11.81
N THR A 67 -17.59 27.47 11.90
CA THR A 67 -16.59 27.96 10.95
C THR A 67 -15.32 27.12 11.02
N ARG A 68 -14.80 26.88 12.24
CA ARG A 68 -13.63 26.01 12.44
C ARG A 68 -13.88 24.61 11.89
N LEU A 69 -15.03 24.01 12.18
CA LEU A 69 -15.38 22.67 11.72
C LEU A 69 -15.50 22.61 10.19
N ARG A 70 -16.01 23.68 9.57
CA ARG A 70 -16.06 23.81 8.11
C ARG A 70 -14.66 23.89 7.51
N GLU A 71 -13.76 24.68 8.10
CA GLU A 71 -12.36 24.80 7.65
C GLU A 71 -11.63 23.45 7.78
N GLU A 72 -11.77 22.77 8.92
CA GLU A 72 -11.21 21.42 9.14
C GLU A 72 -11.75 20.42 8.12
N ALA A 73 -13.06 20.44 7.83
CA ALA A 73 -13.65 19.57 6.83
C ALA A 73 -13.14 19.85 5.40
N GLN A 74 -12.90 21.13 5.07
CA GLN A 74 -12.34 21.53 3.78
C GLN A 74 -10.87 21.10 3.64
N ASP A 75 -10.06 21.28 4.68
CA ASP A 75 -8.66 20.84 4.69
C ASP A 75 -8.57 19.31 4.61
N LEU A 76 -9.43 18.61 5.34
CA LEU A 76 -9.51 17.16 5.30
C LEU A 76 -9.89 16.67 3.90
N LEU A 77 -10.90 17.27 3.27
CA LEU A 77 -11.30 16.94 1.90
C LEU A 77 -10.14 17.15 0.92
N ALA A 78 -9.48 18.31 0.96
CA ALA A 78 -8.33 18.61 0.11
C ALA A 78 -7.18 17.61 0.31
N THR A 79 -6.95 17.19 1.56
CA THR A 79 -5.95 16.17 1.90
C THR A 79 -6.34 14.80 1.34
N TYR A 80 -7.60 14.39 1.44
CA TYR A 80 -8.07 13.12 0.86
C TYR A 80 -8.00 13.13 -0.67
N GLU A 81 -8.38 14.22 -1.33
CA GLU A 81 -8.27 14.35 -2.79
C GLU A 81 -6.82 14.31 -3.26
N ARG A 82 -5.89 14.91 -2.49
CA ARG A 82 -4.45 14.80 -2.77
C ARG A 82 -3.98 13.36 -2.59
N ARG A 83 -4.28 12.73 -1.44
CA ARG A 83 -3.91 11.33 -1.18
C ARG A 83 -4.48 10.36 -2.20
N GLN A 84 -5.71 10.59 -2.68
CA GLN A 84 -6.32 9.76 -3.71
C GLN A 84 -5.56 9.86 -5.03
N ARG A 85 -5.18 11.09 -5.44
CA ARG A 85 -4.39 11.30 -6.66
C ARG A 85 -2.99 10.69 -6.53
N ASP A 86 -2.32 10.92 -5.41
CA ASP A 86 -1.00 10.38 -5.15
C ASP A 86 -1.03 8.84 -5.14
N ALA A 87 -2.02 8.23 -4.50
CA ALA A 87 -2.20 6.77 -4.49
C ALA A 87 -2.50 6.20 -5.89
N ALA A 88 -3.28 6.91 -6.71
CA ALA A 88 -3.53 6.50 -8.09
C ALA A 88 -2.25 6.56 -8.94
N GLN A 89 -1.45 7.61 -8.79
CA GLN A 89 -0.15 7.74 -9.46
C GLN A 89 0.83 6.66 -9.00
N GLU A 90 0.92 6.41 -7.70
CA GLU A 90 1.78 5.37 -7.14
C GLU A 90 1.36 3.97 -7.65
N ALA A 91 0.06 3.70 -7.72
CA ALA A 91 -0.43 2.44 -8.28
C ALA A 91 -0.06 2.28 -9.77
N GLU A 92 -0.19 3.34 -10.56
CA GLU A 92 0.23 3.34 -11.97
C GLU A 92 1.74 3.12 -12.10
N GLU A 93 2.55 3.79 -11.29
CA GLU A 93 3.99 3.58 -11.25
C GLU A 93 4.38 2.15 -10.86
N ILE A 94 3.69 1.56 -9.87
CA ILE A 94 3.92 0.17 -9.46
C ILE A 94 3.65 -0.77 -10.63
N VAL A 95 2.54 -0.57 -11.34
CA VAL A 95 2.16 -1.41 -12.49
C VAL A 95 3.18 -1.27 -13.62
N GLU A 96 3.60 -0.05 -13.95
CA GLU A 96 4.58 0.17 -15.01
C GLU A 96 5.97 -0.38 -14.66
N ARG A 97 6.41 -0.22 -13.39
CA ARG A 97 7.64 -0.85 -12.91
C ARG A 97 7.57 -2.37 -12.98
N ALA A 98 6.45 -2.97 -12.55
CA ALA A 98 6.25 -4.41 -12.61
C ALA A 98 6.27 -4.94 -14.05
N LYS A 99 5.64 -4.23 -15.01
CA LYS A 99 5.70 -4.59 -16.44
C LYS A 99 7.12 -4.49 -16.99
N ALA A 100 7.83 -3.42 -16.68
CA ALA A 100 9.22 -3.23 -17.14
C ALA A 100 10.15 -4.31 -16.56
N GLU A 101 9.97 -4.65 -15.28
CA GLU A 101 10.73 -5.72 -14.63
C GLU A 101 10.40 -7.09 -15.21
N ALA A 102 9.11 -7.39 -15.44
CA ALA A 102 8.68 -8.63 -16.08
C ALA A 102 9.26 -8.77 -17.50
N ALA A 103 9.28 -7.70 -18.30
CA ALA A 103 9.90 -7.71 -19.62
C ALA A 103 11.41 -7.98 -19.54
N ARG A 104 12.13 -7.30 -18.65
CA ARG A 104 13.57 -7.55 -18.45
C ARG A 104 13.87 -8.98 -17.98
N LEU A 105 13.03 -9.53 -17.10
CA LEU A 105 13.18 -10.90 -16.64
C LEU A 105 12.90 -11.90 -17.75
N ALA A 106 11.90 -11.65 -18.60
CA ALA A 106 11.60 -12.47 -19.77
C ALA A 106 12.77 -12.47 -20.77
N ASP A 107 13.34 -11.30 -21.07
CA ASP A 107 14.50 -11.17 -21.95
C ASP A 107 15.72 -11.91 -21.40
N HIS A 108 15.99 -11.78 -20.10
CA HIS A 108 17.08 -12.49 -19.43
C HIS A 108 16.86 -14.01 -19.46
N ALA A 109 15.64 -14.46 -19.14
CA ALA A 109 15.30 -15.88 -19.17
C ALA A 109 15.41 -16.47 -20.59
N ALA A 110 15.01 -15.70 -21.62
CA ALA A 110 15.16 -16.12 -23.01
C ALA A 110 16.64 -16.25 -23.41
N ALA A 111 17.48 -15.29 -23.03
CA ALA A 111 18.92 -15.33 -23.29
C ALA A 111 19.60 -16.52 -22.58
N ASP A 112 19.25 -16.77 -21.31
CA ASP A 112 19.76 -17.90 -20.55
C ASP A 112 19.32 -19.25 -21.14
N LEU A 113 18.07 -19.33 -21.58
CA LEU A 113 17.52 -20.51 -22.23
C LEU A 113 18.26 -20.78 -23.55
N GLU A 114 18.45 -19.77 -24.39
CA GLU A 114 19.21 -19.90 -25.64
C GLU A 114 20.64 -20.36 -25.38
N ALA A 115 21.31 -19.78 -24.39
CA ALA A 115 22.66 -20.19 -24.01
C ALA A 115 22.70 -21.64 -23.50
N SER A 116 21.70 -22.06 -22.71
CA SER A 116 21.56 -23.43 -22.23
C SER A 116 21.32 -24.41 -23.37
N LEU A 117 20.46 -24.06 -24.32
CA LEU A 117 20.19 -24.88 -25.50
C LEU A 117 21.44 -25.04 -26.37
N LYS A 118 22.17 -23.96 -26.66
CA LYS A 118 23.45 -24.03 -27.41
C LYS A 118 24.47 -24.93 -26.72
N ARG A 119 24.58 -24.85 -25.38
CA ARG A 119 25.48 -25.75 -24.63
C ARG A 119 25.05 -27.20 -24.72
N ARG A 120 23.75 -27.49 -24.61
CA ARG A 120 23.19 -28.85 -24.72
C ARG A 120 23.35 -29.42 -26.12
N GLU A 121 23.11 -28.60 -27.14
CA GLU A 121 23.31 -28.98 -28.54
C GLU A 121 24.78 -29.34 -28.78
N LYS A 122 25.72 -28.48 -28.35
CA LYS A 122 27.15 -28.78 -28.45
C LYS A 122 27.52 -30.08 -27.73
N GLN A 123 27.04 -30.28 -26.50
CA GLN A 123 27.28 -31.53 -25.76
C GLN A 123 26.71 -32.75 -26.48
N ALA A 124 25.54 -32.64 -27.11
CA ALA A 124 24.96 -33.72 -27.89
C ALA A 124 25.80 -34.02 -29.14
N MET A 125 26.25 -32.99 -29.87
CA MET A 125 27.12 -33.15 -31.03
C MET A 125 28.46 -33.76 -30.66
N ASP A 126 29.08 -33.32 -29.57
CA ASP A 126 30.34 -33.88 -29.06
C ASP A 126 30.18 -35.37 -28.68
N ARG A 127 29.02 -35.75 -28.09
CA ARG A 127 28.71 -37.15 -27.78
C ARG A 127 28.48 -37.99 -29.03
N ILE A 128 27.79 -37.45 -30.04
CA ILE A 128 27.58 -38.13 -31.33
C ILE A 128 28.94 -38.38 -31.99
N ALA A 129 29.80 -37.36 -32.07
CA ALA A 129 31.14 -37.50 -32.66
C ALA A 129 32.00 -38.54 -31.92
N GLN A 130 31.93 -38.56 -30.58
CA GLN A 130 32.60 -39.60 -29.79
C GLN A 130 32.05 -41.00 -30.07
N ALA A 131 30.72 -41.16 -30.13
CA ALA A 131 30.09 -42.43 -30.43
C ALA A 131 30.41 -42.92 -31.85
N GLU A 132 30.43 -42.02 -32.83
CA GLU A 132 30.85 -42.33 -34.20
C GLU A 132 32.30 -42.82 -34.26
N GLN A 133 33.20 -42.12 -33.58
CA GLN A 133 34.61 -42.53 -33.52
C GLN A 133 34.76 -43.91 -32.86
N SER A 134 34.09 -44.14 -31.72
CA SER A 134 34.08 -45.45 -31.06
C SER A 134 33.53 -46.55 -31.96
N ALA A 135 32.42 -46.31 -32.67
CA ALA A 135 31.84 -47.29 -33.59
C ALA A 135 32.78 -47.62 -34.76
N VAL A 136 33.49 -46.62 -35.31
CA VAL A 136 34.50 -46.84 -36.36
C VAL A 136 35.65 -47.70 -35.83
N ASP A 137 36.13 -47.42 -34.62
CA ASP A 137 37.21 -48.18 -34.00
C ASP A 137 36.79 -49.62 -33.67
N GLU A 138 35.54 -49.83 -33.23
CA GLU A 138 34.96 -51.17 -33.04
C GLU A 138 34.89 -51.97 -34.35
N VAL A 139 34.43 -51.35 -35.45
CA VAL A 139 34.37 -52.01 -36.77
C VAL A 139 35.78 -52.38 -37.25
N ARG A 140 36.77 -51.50 -37.05
CA ARG A 140 38.17 -51.78 -37.39
C ARG A 140 38.73 -52.94 -36.57
N ALA A 141 38.48 -52.95 -35.26
CA ALA A 141 38.90 -54.02 -34.38
C ALA A 141 38.28 -55.37 -34.81
N LEU A 142 36.99 -55.40 -35.13
CA LEU A 142 36.31 -56.59 -35.63
C LEU A 142 36.90 -57.06 -36.97
N ALA A 143 37.17 -56.15 -37.90
CA ALA A 143 37.79 -56.49 -39.18
C ALA A 143 39.20 -57.10 -39.01
N VAL A 144 39.99 -56.56 -38.08
CA VAL A 144 41.31 -57.10 -37.73
C VAL A 144 41.18 -58.51 -37.14
N ASP A 145 40.23 -58.73 -36.23
CA ASP A 145 40.01 -60.05 -35.63
C ASP A 145 39.58 -61.09 -36.66
N VAL A 146 38.65 -60.73 -37.56
CA VAL A 146 38.23 -61.59 -38.69
C VAL A 146 39.41 -61.90 -39.62
N ALA A 147 40.23 -60.90 -39.97
CA ALA A 147 41.40 -61.10 -40.82
C ALA A 147 42.46 -62.02 -40.17
N ILE A 148 42.72 -61.86 -38.86
CA ILE A 148 43.63 -62.73 -38.10
C ILE A 148 43.06 -64.16 -38.05
N SER A 149 41.76 -64.32 -37.80
CA SER A 149 41.09 -65.62 -37.77
C SER A 149 41.17 -66.36 -39.12
N ALA A 150 40.87 -65.66 -40.21
CA ALA A 150 41.00 -66.19 -41.57
C ALA A 150 42.46 -66.55 -41.92
N THR A 151 43.41 -65.70 -41.53
CA THR A 151 44.85 -65.96 -41.73
C THR A 151 45.29 -67.19 -40.95
N ARG A 152 44.83 -67.39 -39.71
CA ARG A 152 45.10 -68.60 -38.92
C ARG A 152 44.56 -69.86 -39.61
N GLN A 153 43.35 -69.82 -40.16
CA GLN A 153 42.79 -70.94 -40.92
C GLN A 153 43.62 -71.26 -42.18
N LEU A 154 43.94 -70.25 -43.00
CA LEU A 154 44.77 -70.43 -44.19
C LEU A 154 46.18 -70.95 -43.85
N LEU A 155 46.78 -70.46 -42.76
CA LEU A 155 48.09 -70.92 -42.32
C LEU A 155 48.05 -72.37 -41.82
N ALA A 156 46.98 -72.77 -41.12
CA ALA A 156 46.78 -74.16 -40.70
C ALA A 156 46.62 -75.11 -41.89
N GLU A 157 45.93 -74.70 -42.96
CA GLU A 157 45.81 -75.46 -44.20
C GLU A 157 47.16 -75.57 -44.95
N GLN A 158 47.92 -74.47 -45.03
CA GLN A 158 49.22 -74.48 -45.73
C GLN A 158 50.37 -75.11 -44.94
N ALA A 159 50.29 -75.16 -43.61
CA ALA A 159 51.32 -75.78 -42.76
C ALA A 159 51.52 -77.28 -43.07
N GLY A 160 50.48 -77.97 -43.57
CA GLY A 160 50.56 -79.36 -44.03
C GLY A 160 51.01 -79.53 -45.50
N SER A 161 51.29 -78.45 -46.22
CA SER A 161 51.65 -78.47 -47.64
C SER A 161 53.17 -78.39 -47.88
N GLU A 162 53.61 -78.74 -49.09
CA GLU A 162 55.02 -78.64 -49.52
C GLU A 162 55.59 -77.21 -49.38
N LYS A 163 54.75 -76.18 -49.52
CA LYS A 163 55.14 -74.77 -49.29
C LYS A 163 55.41 -74.46 -47.81
N GLY A 164 54.66 -75.07 -46.89
CA GLY A 164 54.87 -74.94 -45.45
C GLY A 164 56.21 -75.52 -45.01
N ALA A 165 56.59 -76.68 -45.55
CA ALA A 165 57.89 -77.30 -45.30
C ALA A 165 59.06 -76.40 -45.78
N ARG A 166 58.96 -75.82 -46.97
CA ARG A 166 59.97 -74.87 -47.49
C ARG A 166 60.12 -73.61 -46.63
N LEU A 167 59.02 -73.07 -46.10
CA LEU A 167 59.05 -71.92 -45.18
C LEU A 167 59.75 -72.26 -43.85
N ILE A 168 59.63 -73.49 -43.36
CA ILE A 168 60.34 -73.96 -42.16
C ILE A 168 61.84 -74.06 -42.44
N ASP A 169 62.23 -74.65 -43.58
CA ASP A 169 63.64 -74.74 -43.98
C ASP A 169 64.27 -73.34 -44.17
N ASP A 170 63.54 -72.40 -44.78
CA ASP A 170 63.97 -71.01 -44.93
C ASP A 170 64.08 -70.28 -43.57
N ALA A 171 63.18 -70.56 -42.62
CA ALA A 171 63.25 -70.01 -41.26
C ALA A 171 64.46 -70.57 -40.48
N ILE A 172 64.76 -71.86 -40.61
CA ILE A 172 65.95 -72.50 -40.02
C ILE A 172 67.22 -71.89 -40.62
N LYS A 173 67.25 -71.67 -41.93
CA LYS A 173 68.38 -71.05 -42.63
C LYS A 173 68.61 -69.60 -42.20
N ASN A 174 67.54 -68.78 -42.12
CA ASN A 174 67.62 -67.39 -41.65
C ASN A 174 68.04 -67.27 -40.17
N LEU A 175 67.72 -68.26 -39.34
CA LEU A 175 68.17 -68.29 -37.94
C LEU A 175 69.68 -68.57 -37.86
N GLY A 176 70.20 -69.43 -38.73
CA GLY A 176 71.64 -69.64 -38.91
C GLY A 176 72.38 -68.36 -39.33
N ASP A 177 71.81 -67.60 -40.27
CA ASP A 177 72.41 -66.36 -40.77
C ASP A 177 72.40 -65.19 -39.77
N LYS A 178 71.56 -65.22 -38.72
CA LYS A 178 71.53 -64.21 -37.64
C LYS A 178 72.35 -64.59 -36.40
N LEU A 179 72.87 -65.83 -36.36
CA LEU A 179 73.67 -66.36 -35.25
C LEU A 179 75.17 -66.54 -35.59
N HIS A 180 75.57 -66.09 -36.79
CA HIS A 180 76.95 -65.84 -37.18
C HIS A 180 77.19 -64.32 -37.28
#